data_AF-A0A521N5B6-F1
#
_entry.id   AF-A0A521N5B6-F1
#
_cell.length_a   1.000
_cell.length_b   1.000
_cell.length_c   1.000
_cell.angle_alpha   90.00
_cell.angle_beta   90.00
_cell.angle_gamma   90.00
#
_symmetry.space_group_name_H-M   'P 1'
#
loop_
_entity.id
_entity.type
_entity.pdbx_description
1 polymer ?
#
loop_
_entity_poly.entity_id
_entity_poly.type
_entity_poly.pdbx_seq_one_letter_code
_entity_poly.pdbx_strand_id
1 'polypeptide(L)'
;MRLAKPNHMKNILFVLVTLITLSACQEKKYGAFTVSGKIDNATGKKIFLQELPYGGQQPIILDSGTLKSNGSFQLRGMGKEEGLYRVVIENGPDVLLVNDDKSIKLQMDLNNYRAYKIENSPASESLHTLFEDYRGKDSALYATFMQLDTLQKQ
;
A
#
# COMPACT_ATOMS: atom_id res chain seq x y z
N MET A 1 12.74 -29.81 64.76
CA MET A 1 11.64 -29.38 63.87
C MET A 1 12.16 -28.28 62.96
N ARG A 2 12.63 -28.60 61.74
CA ARG A 2 13.05 -27.60 60.74
C ARG A 2 11.97 -27.57 59.66
N LEU A 3 11.16 -26.51 59.63
CA LEU A 3 10.16 -26.27 58.59
C LEU A 3 10.85 -25.73 57.33
N ALA A 4 10.81 -26.51 56.25
CA ALA A 4 11.28 -26.06 54.94
C ALA A 4 10.33 -24.98 54.39
N LYS A 5 10.88 -23.81 54.05
CA LYS A 5 10.13 -22.69 53.47
C LYS A 5 9.86 -22.98 51.99
N PRO A 6 8.61 -22.92 51.50
CA PRO A 6 8.30 -23.27 50.12
C PRO A 6 8.84 -22.23 49.14
N ASN A 7 9.69 -22.67 48.21
CA ASN A 7 10.33 -21.88 47.14
C ASN A 7 9.36 -21.39 46.03
N HIS A 8 8.03 -21.50 46.23
CA HIS A 8 7.05 -21.26 45.17
C HIS A 8 6.89 -19.79 44.77
N MET A 9 7.05 -18.83 45.69
CA MET A 9 6.97 -17.39 45.37
C MET A 9 8.09 -16.92 44.42
N LYS A 10 9.28 -17.52 44.54
CA LYS A 10 10.46 -17.18 43.72
C LYS A 10 10.29 -17.69 42.29
N ASN A 11 9.71 -18.88 42.12
CA ASN A 11 9.45 -19.47 40.81
C ASN A 11 8.30 -18.75 40.07
N ILE A 12 7.27 -18.29 40.77
CA ILE A 12 6.17 -17.51 40.17
C ILE A 12 6.67 -16.14 39.69
N LEU A 13 7.55 -15.49 40.45
CA LEU A 13 8.15 -14.21 40.07
C LEU A 13 9.04 -14.34 38.82
N PHE A 14 9.78 -15.45 38.68
CA PHE A 14 10.58 -15.74 37.49
C PHE A 14 9.71 -15.95 36.24
N VAL A 15 8.57 -16.65 36.35
CA VAL A 15 7.65 -16.86 35.23
C VAL A 15 7.04 -15.54 34.75
N LEU A 16 6.66 -14.66 35.67
CA LEU A 16 6.05 -13.36 35.34
C LEU A 16 7.04 -12.41 34.63
N VAL A 17 8.30 -12.39 35.06
CA VAL A 17 9.36 -11.58 34.42
C VAL A 17 9.68 -12.08 33.00
N THR A 18 9.67 -13.40 32.80
CA THR A 18 9.94 -14.00 31.47
C THR A 18 8.81 -13.69 30.47
N LEU A 19 7.57 -13.57 30.95
CA LEU A 19 6.41 -13.24 30.10
C LEU A 19 6.43 -11.78 29.63
N ILE A 20 6.95 -10.85 30.45
CA ILE A 20 7.04 -9.42 30.10
C ILE A 20 8.10 -9.17 29.01
N THR A 21 9.19 -9.94 28.99
CA THR A 21 10.28 -9.76 28.01
C THR A 21 9.90 -10.13 26.57
N LEU A 22 8.83 -10.93 26.37
CA LEU A 22 8.36 -11.33 25.03
C LEU A 22 7.59 -10.21 24.29
N SER A 23 7.12 -9.19 25.01
CA SER A 23 6.36 -8.06 24.45
C SER A 23 7.23 -6.88 23.97
N ALA A 24 8.55 -6.93 24.20
CA ALA A 24 9.44 -5.79 23.99
C ALA A 24 9.98 -5.63 22.55
N CYS A 25 9.78 -6.63 21.68
CA CYS A 25 10.06 -6.48 20.24
C CYS A 25 8.79 -6.00 19.51
N GLN A 26 8.42 -4.74 19.71
CA GLN A 26 7.57 -4.07 18.74
C GLN A 26 8.46 -3.60 17.59
N GLU A 27 8.36 -4.25 16.44
CA GLU A 27 8.93 -3.69 15.21
C GLU A 27 8.36 -2.28 15.02
N LYS A 28 9.22 -1.31 14.67
CA LYS A 28 8.74 0.02 14.28
C LYS A 28 7.74 -0.15 13.13
N LYS A 29 6.49 0.26 13.36
CA LYS A 29 5.38 0.14 12.40
C LYS A 29 5.66 0.91 11.11
N TYR A 30 6.44 2.00 11.21
CA TYR A 30 6.75 2.90 10.10
C TYR A 30 8.26 3.02 9.88
N GLY A 31 8.66 3.33 8.65
CA GLY A 31 10.06 3.49 8.26
C GLY A 31 10.28 3.18 6.79
N ALA A 32 11.42 2.55 6.51
CA ALA A 32 11.78 2.14 5.16
C ALA A 32 10.79 1.08 4.64
N PHE A 33 10.32 1.27 3.41
CA PHE A 33 9.47 0.32 2.70
C PHE A 33 9.95 0.19 1.26
N THR A 34 9.51 -0.88 0.60
CA THR A 34 9.80 -1.18 -0.80
C THR A 34 8.50 -1.39 -1.56
N VAL A 35 8.41 -0.82 -2.76
CA VAL A 35 7.38 -1.16 -3.74
C VAL A 35 8.07 -1.89 -4.89
N SER A 36 7.65 -3.11 -5.18
CA SER A 36 8.28 -3.94 -6.21
C SER A 36 7.24 -4.65 -7.04
N GLY A 37 7.64 -5.18 -8.19
CA GLY A 37 6.78 -6.06 -8.95
C GLY A 37 7.06 -6.01 -10.44
N LYS A 38 6.01 -6.12 -11.24
CA LYS A 38 6.09 -6.28 -12.68
C LYS A 38 5.01 -5.46 -13.37
N ILE A 39 5.42 -4.69 -14.37
CA ILE A 39 4.52 -3.95 -15.26
C ILE A 39 4.75 -4.45 -16.68
N ASP A 40 3.77 -5.20 -17.18
CA ASP A 40 3.78 -5.71 -18.54
C ASP A 40 3.51 -4.58 -19.55
N ASN A 41 4.04 -4.74 -20.77
CA ASN A 41 3.89 -3.79 -21.88
C ASN A 41 4.45 -2.38 -21.62
N ALA A 42 5.45 -2.28 -20.73
CA ALA A 42 6.01 -1.00 -20.28
C ALA A 42 7.54 -0.91 -20.34
N THR A 43 8.19 -1.84 -21.04
CA THR A 43 9.65 -1.98 -21.07
C THR A 43 10.38 -0.67 -21.38
N GLY A 44 11.40 -0.35 -20.59
CA GLY A 44 12.27 0.82 -20.81
C GLY A 44 11.69 2.16 -20.36
N LYS A 45 10.44 2.22 -19.92
CA LYS A 45 9.85 3.44 -19.35
C LYS A 45 10.46 3.76 -17.98
N LYS A 46 10.60 5.04 -17.66
CA LYS A 46 10.92 5.46 -16.29
C LYS A 46 9.73 5.21 -15.36
N ILE A 47 10.05 4.95 -14.09
CA ILE A 47 9.08 4.74 -13.03
C ILE A 47 9.52 5.51 -11.79
N PHE A 48 8.56 6.07 -11.07
CA PHE A 48 8.82 6.92 -9.91
C PHE A 48 7.94 6.49 -8.74
N LEU A 49 8.49 6.51 -7.54
CA LEU A 49 7.72 6.46 -6.30
C LEU A 49 7.59 7.90 -5.80
N GLN A 50 6.36 8.36 -5.61
CA GLN A 50 6.08 9.69 -5.09
C GLN A 50 5.28 9.63 -3.80
N GLU A 51 5.62 10.48 -2.84
CA GLU A 51 4.76 10.82 -1.71
C GLU A 51 3.77 11.91 -2.11
N LEU A 52 2.54 11.80 -1.60
CA LEU A 52 1.49 12.80 -1.77
C LEU A 52 1.26 13.51 -0.43
N PRO A 53 1.90 14.67 -0.18
CA PRO A 53 1.71 15.38 1.07
C PRO A 53 0.29 15.94 1.18
N TYR A 54 -0.24 15.93 2.39
CA TYR A 54 -1.54 16.54 2.67
C TYR A 54 -1.51 18.07 2.51
N GLY A 55 -2.65 18.67 2.20
CA GLY A 55 -2.78 20.14 2.10
C GLY A 55 -2.44 20.74 0.74
N GLY A 56 -2.45 19.94 -0.34
CA GLY A 56 -2.31 20.43 -1.71
C GLY A 56 -0.89 20.82 -2.12
N GLN A 57 0.12 20.36 -1.37
CA GLN A 57 1.51 20.51 -1.75
C GLN A 57 1.84 19.63 -2.97
N GLN A 58 2.90 19.99 -3.68
CA GLN A 58 3.37 19.20 -4.83
C GLN A 58 3.85 17.81 -4.37
N PRO A 59 3.59 16.74 -5.16
CA PRO A 59 4.14 15.42 -4.91
C PRO A 59 5.67 15.42 -4.81
N ILE A 60 6.21 14.62 -3.90
CA ILE A 60 7.66 14.52 -3.66
C ILE A 60 8.16 13.20 -4.24
N ILE A 61 9.13 13.25 -5.15
CA ILE A 61 9.78 12.02 -5.67
C ILE A 61 10.70 11.45 -4.60
N LEU A 62 10.44 10.22 -4.18
CA LEU A 62 11.23 9.51 -3.18
C LEU A 62 12.30 8.62 -3.83
N ASP A 63 11.95 7.97 -4.94
CA ASP A 63 12.85 7.09 -5.68
C ASP A 63 12.42 7.01 -7.14
N SER A 64 13.34 6.57 -7.99
CA SER A 64 13.09 6.39 -9.42
C SER A 64 13.89 5.22 -9.98
N GLY A 65 13.42 4.68 -11.09
CA GLY A 65 14.14 3.66 -11.83
C GLY A 65 13.68 3.57 -13.26
N THR A 66 14.19 2.55 -13.94
CA THR A 66 13.76 2.18 -15.28
C THR A 66 13.23 0.77 -15.24
N LEU A 67 12.06 0.55 -15.84
CA LEU A 67 11.50 -0.79 -16.00
C LEU A 67 12.45 -1.68 -16.78
N LYS A 68 12.81 -2.84 -16.22
CA LYS A 68 13.68 -3.81 -16.88
C LYS A 68 13.03 -4.35 -18.15
N SER A 69 13.80 -5.08 -18.96
CA SER A 69 13.31 -5.70 -20.21
C SER A 69 12.06 -6.56 -20.00
N ASN A 70 11.97 -7.25 -18.86
CA ASN A 70 10.84 -8.08 -18.46
C ASN A 70 9.76 -7.32 -17.66
N GLY A 71 9.79 -5.98 -17.62
CA GLY A 71 8.84 -5.15 -16.89
C GLY A 71 9.04 -5.10 -15.37
N SER A 72 10.04 -5.79 -14.82
CA SER A 72 10.25 -5.81 -13.35
C SER A 72 10.88 -4.53 -12.83
N PHE A 73 10.54 -4.18 -11.58
CA PHE A 73 11.05 -2.99 -10.90
C PHE A 73 11.10 -3.17 -9.39
N GLN A 74 11.85 -2.28 -8.74
CA GLN A 74 11.90 -2.13 -7.29
C GLN A 74 12.23 -0.68 -6.96
N LEU A 75 11.40 -0.06 -6.12
CA LEU A 75 11.53 1.31 -5.63
C LEU A 75 11.52 1.30 -4.11
N ARG A 76 12.21 2.24 -3.48
CA ARG A 76 12.38 2.33 -2.03
C ARG A 76 11.84 3.66 -1.53
N GLY A 77 11.09 3.61 -0.42
CA GLY A 77 10.56 4.79 0.24
C GLY A 77 10.91 4.80 1.72
N MET A 78 10.78 5.97 2.33
CA MET A 78 10.90 6.13 3.78
C MET A 78 9.73 6.99 4.28
N GLY A 79 8.80 6.36 4.98
CA GLY A 79 7.67 7.05 5.61
C GLY A 79 7.90 7.22 7.11
N LYS A 80 7.61 8.42 7.64
CA LYS A 80 7.62 8.66 9.10
C LYS A 80 6.40 8.06 9.78
N GLU A 81 5.32 7.92 9.02
CA GLU A 81 4.02 7.39 9.40
C GLU A 81 3.36 6.72 8.19
N GLU A 82 2.13 6.24 8.38
CA GLU A 82 1.28 5.77 7.29
C GLU A 82 0.82 6.97 6.45
N GLY A 83 1.03 6.91 5.14
CA GLY A 83 0.80 8.02 4.23
C GLY A 83 0.35 7.57 2.85
N LEU A 84 -0.02 8.55 2.03
CA LEU A 84 -0.45 8.31 0.65
C LEU A 84 0.73 8.50 -0.31
N TYR A 85 0.88 7.54 -1.21
CA TYR A 85 1.93 7.49 -2.21
C TYR A 85 1.34 7.14 -3.56
N ARG A 86 2.14 7.29 -4.61
CA ARG A 86 1.83 6.74 -5.92
C ARG A 86 3.06 6.23 -6.66
N VAL A 87 2.86 5.17 -7.43
CA VAL A 87 3.79 4.73 -8.47
C VAL A 87 3.39 5.38 -9.78
N VAL A 88 4.28 6.16 -10.38
CA VAL A 88 4.05 6.87 -11.64
C VAL A 88 4.89 6.24 -12.73
N ILE A 89 4.27 5.92 -13.87
CA ILE A 89 4.98 5.45 -15.06
C ILE A 89 5.10 6.60 -16.06
N GLU A 90 6.29 6.77 -16.63
CA GLU A 90 6.54 7.79 -17.65
C GLU A 90 5.60 7.65 -18.85
N ASN A 91 4.89 8.75 -19.13
CA ASN A 91 3.86 8.83 -20.17
C ASN A 91 2.82 7.70 -20.02
N GLY A 92 2.41 7.41 -18.78
CA GLY A 92 1.53 6.31 -18.43
C GLY A 92 0.65 6.62 -17.22
N PRO A 93 -0.10 5.61 -16.74
CA PRO A 93 -0.95 5.73 -15.56
C PRO A 93 -0.12 5.84 -14.28
N ASP A 94 -0.78 6.26 -13.21
CA ASP A 94 -0.30 6.15 -11.84
C ASP A 94 -1.16 5.20 -11.01
N VAL A 95 -0.56 4.63 -9.97
CA VAL A 95 -1.20 3.71 -9.03
C VAL A 95 -1.04 4.28 -7.62
N LEU A 96 -2.16 4.59 -6.96
CA LEU A 96 -2.19 5.03 -5.57
C LEU A 96 -1.89 3.86 -4.63
N LEU A 97 -1.13 4.13 -3.57
CA LEU A 97 -0.79 3.14 -2.54
C LEU A 97 -0.59 3.79 -1.17
N VAL A 98 -0.65 2.96 -0.13
CA VAL A 98 -0.38 3.28 1.27
C VAL A 98 0.77 2.42 1.74
N ASN A 99 1.70 2.98 2.53
CA ASN A 99 2.85 2.27 3.09
C ASN A 99 2.52 1.49 4.39
N ASP A 100 1.39 0.78 4.42
CA ASP A 100 0.91 -0.02 5.56
C ASP A 100 1.67 -1.36 5.72
N ASP A 101 2.56 -1.70 4.80
CA ASP A 101 3.53 -2.80 4.88
C ASP A 101 4.93 -2.36 4.39
N LYS A 102 5.97 -3.08 4.81
CA LYS A 102 7.36 -2.83 4.41
C LYS A 102 7.68 -3.32 3.00
N SER A 103 6.93 -4.27 2.44
CA SER A 103 7.18 -4.89 1.14
C SER A 103 5.91 -5.05 0.32
N ILE A 104 5.53 -3.97 -0.37
CA ILE A 104 4.34 -3.90 -1.21
C ILE A 104 4.67 -4.45 -2.60
N LYS A 105 3.77 -5.27 -3.16
CA LYS A 105 3.91 -5.84 -4.50
C LYS A 105 2.84 -5.31 -5.44
N LEU A 106 3.25 -4.80 -6.60
CA LEU A 106 2.37 -4.30 -7.66
C LEU A 106 2.54 -5.12 -8.94
N GLN A 107 1.43 -5.66 -9.44
CA GLN A 107 1.35 -6.29 -10.75
C GLN A 107 0.37 -5.51 -11.62
N MET A 108 0.79 -5.16 -12.84
CA MET A 108 -0.04 -4.40 -13.78
C MET A 108 0.32 -4.74 -15.22
N ASP A 109 -0.65 -4.59 -16.12
CA ASP A 109 -0.44 -4.57 -17.56
C ASP A 109 -0.86 -3.20 -18.08
N LEU A 110 0.01 -2.47 -18.79
CA LEU A 110 -0.37 -1.17 -19.36
C LEU A 110 -1.55 -1.22 -20.34
N ASN A 111 -1.79 -2.35 -21.01
CA ASN A 111 -2.94 -2.52 -21.90
C ASN A 111 -4.25 -2.67 -21.11
N ASN A 112 -4.18 -3.05 -19.83
CA ASN A 112 -5.32 -3.14 -18.92
C ASN A 112 -4.94 -2.55 -17.55
N TYR A 113 -4.48 -1.29 -17.58
CA TYR A 113 -3.83 -0.67 -16.43
C TYR A 113 -4.73 -0.52 -15.20
N ARG A 114 -6.06 -0.61 -15.37
CA ARG A 114 -7.02 -0.54 -14.26
C ARG A 114 -7.12 -1.84 -13.48
N ALA A 115 -6.89 -3.00 -14.11
CA ALA A 115 -6.99 -4.29 -13.44
C ALA A 115 -5.69 -4.67 -12.71
N TYR A 116 -5.02 -3.69 -12.11
CA TYR A 116 -3.80 -3.94 -11.38
C TYR A 116 -4.09 -4.71 -10.09
N LYS A 117 -3.09 -5.45 -9.61
CA LYS A 117 -3.14 -6.16 -8.34
C LYS A 117 -2.08 -5.61 -7.42
N ILE A 118 -2.49 -5.27 -6.20
CA ILE A 118 -1.58 -4.99 -5.10
C ILE A 118 -1.65 -6.16 -4.12
N GLU A 119 -0.49 -6.56 -3.59
CA GLU A 119 -0.38 -7.52 -2.50
C GLU A 119 0.44 -6.90 -1.38
N ASN A 120 0.24 -7.41 -0.16
CA ASN A 120 0.86 -6.89 1.06
C ASN A 120 0.53 -5.41 1.30
N SER A 121 -0.70 -4.97 1.00
CA SER A 121 -1.17 -3.65 1.39
C SER A 121 -2.70 -3.64 1.39
N PRO A 122 -3.35 -4.09 2.49
CA PRO A 122 -4.80 -4.07 2.60
C PRO A 122 -5.41 -2.68 2.37
N ALA A 123 -4.72 -1.61 2.79
CA ALA A 123 -5.18 -0.24 2.55
C ALA A 123 -5.12 0.12 1.06
N SER A 124 -4.06 -0.25 0.33
CA SER A 124 -3.98 0.00 -1.11
C SER A 124 -4.99 -0.82 -1.91
N GLU A 125 -5.20 -2.08 -1.52
CA GLU A 125 -6.25 -2.93 -2.12
C GLU A 125 -7.64 -2.30 -1.92
N SER A 126 -7.91 -1.80 -0.72
CA SER A 126 -9.18 -1.11 -0.40
C SER A 126 -9.36 0.18 -1.21
N LEU A 127 -8.29 0.97 -1.38
CA LEU A 127 -8.30 2.16 -2.24
C LEU A 127 -8.62 1.79 -3.69
N HIS A 128 -8.00 0.73 -4.22
CA HIS A 128 -8.26 0.27 -5.57
C HIS A 128 -9.74 -0.10 -5.77
N THR A 129 -10.31 -0.91 -4.87
CA THR A 129 -11.72 -1.29 -4.89
C THR A 129 -12.63 -0.07 -4.81
N LEU A 130 -12.34 0.86 -3.91
CA LEU A 130 -13.14 2.09 -3.76
C LEU A 130 -13.23 2.87 -5.07
N PHE A 131 -12.10 3.08 -5.76
CA PHE A 131 -12.09 3.86 -7.01
C PHE A 131 -12.77 3.14 -8.17
N GLU A 132 -12.64 1.82 -8.29
CA GLU A 132 -13.33 1.07 -9.33
C GLU A 132 -14.84 0.98 -9.08
N ASP A 133 -15.26 0.80 -7.82
CA ASP A 133 -16.67 0.86 -7.42
C ASP A 133 -17.28 2.24 -7.67
N TYR A 134 -16.54 3.29 -7.30
CA TYR A 134 -16.95 4.67 -7.53
C TYR A 134 -17.15 4.91 -9.02
N ARG A 135 -16.17 4.53 -9.85
CA ARG A 135 -16.25 4.67 -11.31
C ARG A 135 -17.44 3.92 -11.90
N GLY A 136 -17.70 2.70 -11.45
CA GLY A 136 -18.85 1.92 -11.91
C GLY A 136 -20.17 2.64 -11.62
N LYS A 137 -20.32 3.18 -10.41
CA LYS A 137 -21.51 3.93 -9.99
C LYS A 137 -21.64 5.26 -10.74
N ASP A 138 -20.55 6.00 -10.91
CA ASP A 138 -20.52 7.26 -11.66
C ASP A 138 -20.91 7.05 -13.13
N SER A 139 -20.38 6.01 -13.78
CA SER A 139 -20.75 5.65 -15.15
C SER A 139 -22.23 5.28 -15.28
N ALA A 140 -22.80 4.56 -14.31
CA ALA A 140 -24.21 4.20 -14.31
C ALA A 140 -25.11 5.42 -14.10
N LEU A 141 -24.70 6.33 -13.20
CA LEU A 141 -25.39 7.60 -12.97
C LEU A 141 -25.40 8.46 -14.24
N TYR A 142 -24.25 8.59 -14.91
CA TYR A 142 -24.13 9.32 -16.17
C TYR A 142 -25.04 8.73 -17.27
N ALA A 143 -25.02 7.41 -17.45
CA ALA A 143 -25.89 6.75 -18.42
C ALA A 143 -27.38 7.01 -18.13
N THR A 144 -27.75 7.04 -16.85
CA THR A 144 -29.12 7.37 -16.41
C THR A 144 -29.50 8.79 -16.78
N PHE A 145 -28.62 9.77 -16.55
CA PHE A 145 -28.87 11.16 -16.94
C PHE A 145 -29.02 11.31 -18.45
N MET A 146 -28.17 10.67 -19.24
CA MET A 146 -28.28 10.68 -20.71
C MET A 146 -29.62 10.11 -21.20
N GLN A 147 -30.13 9.06 -20.54
CA GLN A 147 -31.43 8.49 -20.86
C GLN A 147 -32.58 9.43 -20.51
N LEU A 148 -32.54 10.07 -19.33
CA LEU A 148 -33.54 11.07 -18.93
C LEU A 148 -33.59 12.25 -19.91
N ASP A 149 -32.43 12.78 -20.32
CA ASP A 149 -32.32 13.86 -21.29
C ASP A 149 -32.90 13.48 -22.66
N THR A 150 -32.78 12.22 -23.05
CA THR A 150 -33.34 11.71 -24.30
C THR A 150 -34.86 11.62 -24.23
N LEU A 151 -35.41 11.17 -23.11
CA LEU A 151 -36.86 11.06 -22.90
C LEU A 151 -37.55 12.42 -22.79
N GLN A 152 -36.90 13.44 -22.21
CA GLN A 152 -37.45 14.80 -22.12
C GLN A 152 -37.54 15.53 -23.47
N LYS A 153 -36.81 15.06 -24.49
CA LYS A 153 -36.80 15.65 -25.84
C LYS A 153 -37.85 15.04 -26.78
N GLN A 154 -38.62 14.07 -26.31
CA GLN A 154 -39.75 13.45 -27.02
C GLN A 154 -41.07 14.10 -26.60
#